data_AF-A0A0E0R4S0-F1
#
_entry.id   AF-A0A0E0R4S0-F1
#
_cell.length_a   1.000
_cell.length_b   1.000
_cell.length_c   1.000
_cell.angle_alpha   90.00
_cell.angle_beta   90.00
_cell.angle_gamma   90.00
#
_symmetry.space_group_name_H-M   'P 1'
#
loop_
_entity.id
_entity.type
_entity.pdbx_description
1 polymer ?
#
loop_
_entity_poly.entity_id
_entity_poly.type
_entity_poly.pdbx_seq_one_letter_code
_entity_poly.pdbx_strand_id
1 'polypeptide(L)'
;MLPGSGQRRWWQEDWSNQSRAIHIQESNLHLTTHIPFALKSEKLLHFSPPPLRKDCKEKACVKERVVAPCSPLPSEKPEAMASATLLKSSFLPKKSEWGATRQAAAPKPVTVSMVVRAGAYDDELVKTAKTIASPGRGILAMDESNATCGKRLASIGLENTEANRQAYRTLLVTAPGLGQYISGAILFEETLYQSTVDGKKIVDILTEQKIVPGIKVDKGLVPLAGSNNESWCQGLDGLASREAAYYQQGARFAKWRTVVSIPNGPSELAVKEAAWGLARYAAISQDNGLVPIVEPEILLDGEHGIDRTFEVAQKVWAETFFYMAENNVMFEGILLKPSMVTPGAECKDRATPEQVSDYTLKLLHRRIPPAVPGIMFLSGGQSEVEATQNLNAMNQGPNPWHVSFSYARALQNTCLKTWGGQPENVKAAQDALLLRAKANSLAQLGKYTSDGEAAEAKEGMFVKNYVY
;
A
#
# COMPACT_ATOMS: atom_id res chain seq x y z
N MET A 1 -83.11 -17.52 -2.53
CA MET A 1 -81.73 -17.11 -2.22
C MET A 1 -80.85 -18.34 -2.39
N LEU A 2 -79.92 -18.27 -3.33
CA LEU A 2 -79.20 -19.39 -3.93
C LEU A 2 -78.02 -19.91 -3.07
N PRO A 3 -77.59 -21.18 -3.28
CA PRO A 3 -76.47 -21.84 -2.59
C PRO A 3 -75.20 -21.99 -3.46
N GLY A 4 -74.08 -22.38 -2.83
CA GLY A 4 -73.18 -23.45 -3.33
C GLY A 4 -72.02 -23.13 -4.30
N SER A 5 -70.81 -23.53 -3.87
CA SER A 5 -69.76 -24.28 -4.60
C SER A 5 -69.06 -23.73 -5.86
N GLY A 6 -67.73 -23.94 -5.93
CA GLY A 6 -67.12 -24.56 -7.12
C GLY A 6 -65.90 -23.89 -7.79
N GLN A 7 -64.77 -24.59 -7.66
CA GLN A 7 -63.79 -24.92 -8.72
C GLN A 7 -62.75 -23.93 -9.28
N ARG A 8 -61.49 -24.38 -9.11
CA ARG A 8 -60.33 -24.30 -10.00
C ARG A 8 -60.69 -24.58 -11.48
N ARG A 9 -60.05 -23.91 -12.44
CA ARG A 9 -59.17 -24.49 -13.51
C ARG A 9 -58.72 -23.45 -14.57
N TRP A 10 -57.42 -23.48 -14.85
CA TRP A 10 -56.72 -23.40 -16.15
C TRP A 10 -57.22 -22.47 -17.26
N TRP A 11 -56.32 -21.59 -17.73
CA TRP A 11 -56.06 -21.39 -19.16
C TRP A 11 -54.55 -21.43 -19.41
N GLN A 12 -54.14 -22.44 -20.18
CA GLN A 12 -52.95 -22.43 -21.04
C GLN A 12 -53.26 -21.56 -22.26
N GLU A 13 -52.27 -20.82 -22.76
CA GLU A 13 -51.91 -20.91 -24.18
C GLU A 13 -50.50 -20.32 -24.41
N ASP A 14 -49.67 -21.18 -24.99
CA ASP A 14 -48.37 -20.93 -25.61
C ASP A 14 -48.49 -20.02 -26.85
N TRP A 15 -47.39 -19.35 -27.24
CA TRP A 15 -46.62 -19.63 -28.47
C TRP A 15 -45.70 -18.43 -28.84
N SER A 16 -44.39 -18.68 -28.68
CA SER A 16 -43.27 -18.38 -29.59
C SER A 16 -43.16 -17.02 -30.33
N ASN A 17 -42.00 -16.35 -30.22
CA ASN A 17 -40.92 -16.42 -31.23
C ASN A 17 -39.71 -15.56 -30.79
N GLN A 18 -38.53 -16.18 -30.63
CA GLN A 18 -37.35 -16.08 -31.53
C GLN A 18 -36.54 -14.78 -31.38
N SER A 19 -35.20 -14.74 -31.32
CA SER A 19 -34.13 -15.71 -31.53
C SER A 19 -32.79 -15.05 -31.15
N ARG A 20 -31.84 -15.80 -30.60
CA ARG A 20 -30.48 -16.06 -31.16
C ARG A 20 -29.50 -16.49 -30.05
N ALA A 21 -29.39 -17.81 -29.91
CA ALA A 21 -28.16 -18.47 -29.47
C ALA A 21 -27.45 -19.00 -30.72
N ILE A 22 -26.12 -18.86 -30.78
CA ILE A 22 -25.25 -19.56 -31.72
C ILE A 22 -24.43 -20.56 -30.89
N HIS A 23 -24.63 -21.84 -31.15
CA HIS A 23 -23.80 -22.96 -30.73
C HIS A 23 -22.67 -23.15 -31.74
N ILE A 24 -21.44 -23.45 -31.28
CA ILE A 24 -20.49 -24.30 -32.02
C ILE A 24 -19.87 -25.32 -31.03
N GLN A 25 -19.74 -26.53 -31.54
CA GLN A 25 -19.53 -27.85 -30.92
C GLN A 25 -18.16 -28.12 -30.28
N GLU A 26 -18.22 -29.16 -29.43
CA GLU A 26 -17.17 -29.96 -28.81
C GLU A 26 -16.14 -30.55 -29.78
N SER A 27 -14.93 -30.80 -29.26
CA SER A 27 -14.17 -32.01 -29.60
C SER A 27 -13.43 -32.54 -28.36
N ASN A 28 -13.84 -33.74 -27.94
CA ASN A 28 -13.16 -34.60 -26.97
C ASN A 28 -12.05 -35.40 -27.68
N LEU A 29 -10.91 -35.57 -27.03
CA LEU A 29 -9.98 -36.66 -27.31
C LEU A 29 -9.50 -37.24 -25.97
N HIS A 30 -10.07 -38.40 -25.64
CA HIS A 30 -9.61 -39.30 -24.58
C HIS A 30 -8.33 -40.00 -25.00
N LEU A 31 -7.35 -40.06 -24.09
CA LEU A 31 -6.39 -41.16 -24.00
C LEU A 31 -6.16 -41.44 -22.51
N THR A 32 -6.86 -42.45 -22.02
CA THR A 32 -6.65 -43.10 -20.73
C THR A 32 -5.64 -44.23 -20.88
N THR A 33 -4.61 -44.25 -20.03
CA THR A 33 -3.90 -45.49 -19.65
C THR A 33 -3.76 -45.52 -18.13
N HIS A 34 -4.42 -46.51 -17.52
CA HIS A 34 -4.32 -46.91 -16.12
C HIS A 34 -3.05 -47.73 -15.89
N ILE A 35 -2.29 -47.45 -14.82
CA ILE A 35 -1.68 -48.47 -13.92
C ILE A 35 -1.59 -47.88 -12.48
N PRO A 36 -2.04 -48.58 -11.43
CA PRO A 36 -1.97 -48.14 -10.04
C PRO A 36 -0.71 -48.69 -9.33
N PHE A 37 -0.13 -47.99 -8.35
CA PHE A 37 0.60 -48.67 -7.27
C PHE A 37 0.63 -47.89 -5.96
N ALA A 38 0.53 -48.69 -4.90
CA ALA A 38 0.18 -48.34 -3.53
C ALA A 38 1.29 -47.66 -2.71
N LEU A 39 0.84 -46.89 -1.73
CA LEU A 39 1.57 -46.42 -0.55
C LEU A 39 2.32 -47.55 0.16
N LYS A 40 3.61 -47.35 0.41
CA LYS A 40 4.32 -47.92 1.56
C LYS A 40 5.23 -46.89 2.19
N SER A 41 5.15 -46.88 3.52
CA SER A 41 5.95 -46.14 4.48
C SER A 41 7.44 -46.46 4.37
N GLU A 42 8.29 -45.44 4.40
CA GLU A 42 9.68 -45.59 4.80
C GLU A 42 10.14 -44.43 5.70
N LYS A 43 11.04 -44.83 6.60
CA LYS A 43 11.43 -44.20 7.85
C LYS A 43 12.29 -42.95 7.62
N LEU A 44 11.99 -41.90 8.38
CA LEU A 44 12.89 -40.78 8.62
C LEU A 44 14.16 -41.27 9.35
N LEU A 45 15.29 -41.23 8.67
CA LEU A 45 16.61 -41.32 9.29
C LEU A 45 17.02 -39.94 9.82
N HIS A 46 17.24 -39.88 11.13
CA HIS A 46 17.85 -38.77 11.83
C HIS A 46 19.26 -38.49 11.31
N PHE A 47 19.51 -37.26 10.87
CA PHE A 47 20.85 -36.69 10.80
C PHE A 47 20.99 -35.63 11.91
N SER A 48 21.75 -35.99 12.94
CA SER A 48 22.28 -35.04 13.94
C SER A 48 23.67 -34.57 13.50
N PRO A 49 23.98 -33.26 13.50
CA PRO A 49 25.35 -32.79 13.35
C PRO A 49 26.15 -32.96 14.67
N PRO A 50 27.47 -33.21 14.61
CA PRO A 50 28.30 -33.43 15.79
C PRO A 50 28.63 -32.13 16.54
N PRO A 51 29.02 -32.20 17.83
CA PRO A 51 29.20 -31.03 18.68
C PRO A 51 30.55 -30.33 18.47
N LEU A 52 30.51 -28.99 18.55
CA LEU A 52 31.66 -28.10 18.61
C LEU A 52 32.42 -28.28 19.94
N ARG A 53 33.74 -28.51 19.85
CA ARG A 53 34.67 -28.45 20.99
C ARG A 53 35.01 -27.00 21.34
N LYS A 54 35.13 -26.76 22.65
CA LYS A 54 35.56 -25.54 23.31
C LYS A 54 37.09 -25.36 23.28
N ASP A 55 37.45 -24.09 23.49
CA ASP A 55 38.68 -23.54 24.07
C ASP A 55 39.94 -23.42 23.19
N CYS A 56 40.28 -22.16 22.86
CA CYS A 56 41.60 -21.64 23.15
C CYS A 56 41.56 -20.10 23.34
N LYS A 57 41.91 -19.65 24.54
CA LYS A 57 42.33 -18.27 24.84
C LYS A 57 43.78 -18.12 24.36
N GLU A 58 44.13 -17.01 23.71
CA GLU A 58 45.10 -16.03 24.24
C GLU A 58 45.58 -15.02 23.18
N LYS A 59 45.62 -13.76 23.65
CA LYS A 59 46.63 -12.71 23.45
C LYS A 59 46.67 -11.89 22.15
N ALA A 60 46.58 -10.60 22.43
CA ALA A 60 46.85 -9.45 21.59
C ALA A 60 48.27 -9.42 21.02
N CYS A 61 48.45 -8.80 19.85
CA CYS A 61 49.56 -7.90 19.61
C CYS A 61 49.21 -6.87 18.51
N VAL A 62 49.44 -5.61 18.85
CA VAL A 62 49.46 -4.43 17.99
C VAL A 62 50.73 -4.45 17.14
N LYS A 63 50.65 -4.07 15.85
CA LYS A 63 51.66 -3.33 15.06
C LYS A 63 51.17 -3.19 13.62
N GLU A 64 50.76 -1.99 13.23
CA GLU A 64 51.57 -0.97 12.53
C GLU A 64 51.72 -1.21 11.02
N ARG A 65 51.23 -0.20 10.29
CA ARG A 65 51.35 -0.02 8.84
C ARG A 65 52.81 0.19 8.47
N VAL A 66 53.27 -0.45 7.40
CA VAL A 66 54.37 0.07 6.58
C VAL A 66 54.01 -0.09 5.10
N VAL A 67 54.12 1.05 4.42
CA VAL A 67 53.99 1.27 2.97
C VAL A 67 55.26 0.77 2.28
N ALA A 68 55.15 0.13 1.12
CA ALA A 68 56.30 -0.11 0.23
C ALA A 68 55.94 0.20 -1.25
N PRO A 69 56.90 0.66 -2.07
CA PRO A 69 56.64 1.52 -3.23
C PRO A 69 56.79 0.84 -4.60
N CYS A 70 56.22 1.49 -5.62
CA CYS A 70 56.36 1.21 -7.06
C CYS A 70 57.80 1.35 -7.60
N SER A 71 58.10 0.58 -8.65
CA SER A 71 59.25 0.74 -9.56
C SER A 71 59.04 -0.11 -10.85
N PRO A 72 59.72 0.18 -11.98
CA PRO A 72 59.06 0.59 -13.22
C PRO A 72 59.23 -0.35 -14.44
N LEU A 73 58.47 -0.02 -15.50
CA LEU A 73 58.55 -0.55 -16.87
C LEU A 73 59.90 -0.24 -17.57
N PRO A 74 60.31 -1.06 -18.56
CA PRO A 74 61.18 -0.61 -19.64
C PRO A 74 60.47 -0.55 -21.00
N SER A 75 60.90 0.41 -21.81
CA SER A 75 60.52 0.70 -23.20
C SER A 75 61.71 0.54 -24.13
N GLU A 76 61.53 0.02 -25.35
CA GLU A 76 62.21 0.35 -26.63
C GLU A 76 61.69 -0.65 -27.70
N LYS A 77 60.98 -0.29 -28.79
CA LYS A 77 61.25 0.47 -30.04
C LYS A 77 61.65 -0.44 -31.26
N PRO A 78 61.47 0.00 -32.53
CA PRO A 78 60.59 -0.67 -33.51
C PRO A 78 61.27 -1.13 -34.82
N GLU A 79 60.57 -1.93 -35.64
CA GLU A 79 60.91 -2.18 -37.05
C GLU A 79 59.69 -2.10 -37.99
N ALA A 80 59.95 -1.77 -39.25
CA ALA A 80 59.04 -1.21 -40.25
C ALA A 80 59.03 -1.97 -41.59
N MET A 81 58.01 -1.66 -42.42
CA MET A 81 57.86 -1.86 -43.89
C MET A 81 57.63 -3.32 -44.38
N ALA A 82 56.93 -3.63 -45.49
CA ALA A 82 56.52 -2.93 -46.72
C ALA A 82 55.25 -3.63 -47.30
N SER A 83 54.25 -2.96 -47.88
CA SER A 83 54.09 -2.46 -49.27
C SER A 83 53.18 -3.31 -50.17
N ALA A 84 52.32 -2.57 -50.89
CA ALA A 84 51.28 -2.93 -51.85
C ALA A 84 51.77 -3.46 -53.21
N THR A 85 50.89 -4.17 -53.94
CA THR A 85 50.43 -3.97 -55.34
C THR A 85 49.51 -5.15 -55.74
N LEU A 86 48.57 -5.17 -56.69
CA LEU A 86 48.03 -4.31 -57.76
C LEU A 86 46.75 -5.03 -58.28
N LEU A 87 45.72 -4.31 -58.72
CA LEU A 87 45.08 -4.55 -60.03
C LEU A 87 44.01 -3.49 -60.32
N LYS A 88 44.24 -2.77 -61.42
CA LYS A 88 43.34 -1.81 -62.05
C LYS A 88 42.29 -2.57 -62.87
N SER A 89 41.04 -2.13 -62.82
CA SER A 89 40.22 -2.06 -64.03
C SER A 89 39.26 -0.88 -63.93
N SER A 90 39.21 -0.16 -65.05
CA SER A 90 38.56 1.11 -65.25
C SER A 90 37.20 0.91 -65.91
N PHE A 91 36.14 1.36 -65.27
CA PHE A 91 34.85 1.65 -65.91
C PHE A 91 34.34 3.00 -65.41
N LEU A 92 34.37 3.99 -66.29
CA LEU A 92 33.63 5.24 -66.14
C LEU A 92 32.44 5.22 -67.11
N PRO A 93 31.21 5.44 -66.63
CA PRO A 93 30.17 6.09 -67.42
C PRO A 93 30.12 7.59 -67.10
N LYS A 94 29.69 8.33 -68.12
CA LYS A 94 29.79 9.78 -68.33
C LYS A 94 28.95 10.60 -67.34
N LYS A 95 29.46 11.80 -67.02
CA LYS A 95 28.69 12.94 -66.50
C LYS A 95 27.67 13.39 -67.55
N SER A 96 26.39 13.20 -67.27
CA SER A 96 25.32 14.16 -67.57
C SER A 96 23.99 13.57 -67.10
N GLU A 97 23.19 14.41 -66.44
CA GLU A 97 21.81 14.15 -66.00
C GLU A 97 21.65 13.33 -64.71
N TRP A 98 21.64 14.04 -63.57
CA TRP A 98 20.55 13.88 -62.60
C TRP A 98 20.42 15.13 -61.73
N GLY A 99 19.23 15.74 -61.84
CA GLY A 99 18.41 16.23 -60.73
C GLY A 99 19.04 17.18 -59.73
N ALA A 100 18.52 18.42 -59.72
CA ALA A 100 18.66 19.36 -58.61
C ALA A 100 18.49 18.63 -57.26
N THR A 101 19.56 18.62 -56.46
CA THR A 101 19.49 18.24 -55.06
C THR A 101 18.63 19.29 -54.36
N ARG A 102 17.37 18.95 -54.06
CA ARG A 102 16.61 19.68 -53.06
C ARG A 102 17.43 19.61 -51.77
N GLN A 103 17.96 20.73 -51.32
CA GLN A 103 18.46 20.86 -49.95
C GLN A 103 17.28 20.48 -49.04
N ALA A 104 17.38 19.31 -48.41
CA ALA A 104 16.48 18.98 -47.31
C ALA A 104 16.73 20.02 -46.22
N ALA A 105 15.72 20.85 -45.95
CA ALA A 105 15.78 21.80 -44.86
C ALA A 105 16.11 21.03 -43.58
N ALA A 106 17.14 21.48 -42.85
CA ALA A 106 17.46 20.95 -41.54
C ALA A 106 16.18 20.96 -40.68
N PRO A 107 15.85 19.88 -39.95
CA PRO A 107 14.71 19.90 -39.06
C PRO A 107 14.89 21.06 -38.10
N LYS A 108 13.92 21.99 -38.10
CA LYS A 108 13.91 23.08 -37.13
C LYS A 108 13.94 22.45 -35.73
N PRO A 109 14.78 22.92 -34.81
CA PRO A 109 14.73 22.46 -33.44
C PRO A 109 13.31 22.71 -32.94
N VAL A 110 12.58 21.63 -32.66
CA VAL A 110 11.30 21.73 -31.97
C VAL A 110 11.67 22.12 -30.55
N THR A 111 11.58 23.40 -30.24
CA THR A 111 11.61 23.87 -28.86
C THR A 111 10.36 23.32 -28.21
N VAL A 112 10.46 22.13 -27.61
CA VAL A 112 9.43 21.65 -26.69
C VAL A 112 9.53 22.57 -25.49
N SER A 113 8.76 23.66 -25.53
CA SER A 113 8.46 24.43 -24.34
C SER A 113 7.89 23.43 -23.34
N MET A 114 8.64 23.10 -22.30
CA MET A 114 8.11 22.43 -21.12
C MET A 114 7.13 23.40 -20.45
N VAL A 115 5.96 23.57 -21.06
CA VAL A 115 4.83 24.15 -20.38
C VAL A 115 4.41 23.05 -19.41
N VAL A 116 4.78 23.20 -18.15
CA VAL A 116 4.11 22.49 -17.05
C VAL A 116 2.65 22.94 -17.12
N ARG A 117 1.84 22.24 -17.92
CA ARG A 117 0.40 22.44 -17.94
C ARG A 117 -0.12 21.77 -16.68
N ALA A 118 -0.94 22.48 -15.91
CA ALA A 118 -1.70 21.87 -14.83
C ALA A 118 -2.42 20.64 -15.36
N GLY A 119 -2.32 19.51 -14.65
CA GLY A 119 -3.05 18.29 -14.93
C GLY A 119 -4.55 18.53 -14.83
N ALA A 120 -5.34 17.64 -15.44
CA ALA A 120 -6.79 17.79 -15.49
C ALA A 120 -7.46 17.81 -14.11
N TYR A 121 -6.79 17.29 -13.08
CA TYR A 121 -7.32 17.12 -11.74
C TYR A 121 -6.56 17.90 -10.65
N ASP A 122 -5.53 18.69 -10.98
CA ASP A 122 -4.61 19.25 -9.97
C ASP A 122 -5.34 20.00 -8.84
N ASP A 123 -6.25 20.92 -9.18
CA ASP A 123 -7.03 21.66 -8.20
C ASP A 123 -7.95 20.75 -7.35
N GLU A 124 -8.55 19.72 -7.97
CA GLU A 124 -9.40 18.75 -7.28
C GLU A 124 -8.58 17.88 -6.32
N LEU A 125 -7.39 17.45 -6.73
CA LEU A 125 -6.45 16.68 -5.91
C LEU A 125 -6.03 17.49 -4.67
N VAL A 126 -5.59 18.73 -4.87
CA VAL A 126 -5.19 19.63 -3.76
C VAL A 126 -6.36 19.88 -2.81
N LYS A 127 -7.56 20.14 -3.33
CA LYS A 127 -8.77 20.33 -2.53
C LYS A 127 -9.14 19.08 -1.73
N THR A 128 -9.08 17.91 -2.35
CA THR A 128 -9.41 16.63 -1.73
C THR A 128 -8.41 16.31 -0.62
N ALA A 129 -7.11 16.44 -0.89
CA ALA A 129 -6.05 16.18 0.09
C ALA A 129 -6.19 17.11 1.32
N LYS A 130 -6.46 18.40 1.12
CA LYS A 130 -6.76 19.36 2.21
C LYS A 130 -8.05 19.05 2.96
N THR A 131 -9.08 18.54 2.27
CA THR A 131 -10.34 18.13 2.91
C THR A 131 -10.13 16.93 3.83
N ILE A 132 -9.34 15.96 3.39
CA ILE A 132 -8.96 14.79 4.19
C ILE A 132 -8.08 15.24 5.38
N ALA A 133 -7.12 16.14 5.14
CA ALA A 133 -6.24 16.73 6.14
C ALA A 133 -6.90 17.89 6.93
N SER A 134 -8.17 17.75 7.31
CA SER A 134 -8.90 18.79 8.04
C SER A 134 -8.73 18.67 9.56
N PRO A 135 -8.67 19.81 10.30
CA PRO A 135 -8.49 19.80 11.76
C PRO A 135 -9.49 18.92 12.50
N GLY A 136 -8.98 18.15 13.47
CA GLY A 136 -9.75 17.23 14.29
C GLY A 136 -10.27 16.00 13.55
N ARG A 137 -9.80 15.71 12.34
CA ARG A 137 -10.27 14.55 11.56
C ARG A 137 -9.13 13.69 11.04
N GLY A 138 -9.44 12.41 10.80
CA GLY A 138 -8.52 11.45 10.20
C GLY A 138 -9.24 10.41 9.35
N ILE A 139 -8.55 9.33 8.99
CA ILE A 139 -9.05 8.33 8.05
C ILE A 139 -9.41 7.04 8.78
N LEU A 140 -10.59 6.49 8.48
CA LEU A 140 -10.99 5.13 8.83
C LEU A 140 -10.50 4.16 7.74
N ALA A 141 -9.51 3.33 8.04
CA ALA A 141 -9.02 2.31 7.12
C ALA A 141 -9.82 1.01 7.27
N MET A 142 -10.87 0.85 6.46
CA MET A 142 -11.76 -0.33 6.42
C MET A 142 -11.60 -1.11 5.11
N ASP A 143 -10.38 -1.09 4.57
CA ASP A 143 -9.96 -1.68 3.31
C ASP A 143 -9.36 -3.07 3.47
N GLU A 144 -9.71 -3.78 4.55
CA GLU A 144 -9.30 -5.17 4.68
C GLU A 144 -9.82 -5.98 3.50
N SER A 145 -8.93 -6.75 2.87
CA SER A 145 -9.28 -7.74 1.86
C SER A 145 -10.28 -8.75 2.45
N ASN A 146 -10.97 -9.50 1.59
CA ASN A 146 -11.89 -10.54 2.06
C ASN A 146 -11.19 -11.54 2.99
N ALA A 147 -9.94 -11.91 2.72
CA ALA A 147 -9.15 -12.80 3.57
C ALA A 147 -8.86 -12.16 4.95
N THR A 148 -8.44 -10.90 4.98
CA THR A 148 -8.08 -10.22 6.23
C THR A 148 -9.31 -9.86 7.06
N CYS A 149 -10.39 -9.42 6.42
CA CYS A 149 -11.68 -9.23 7.08
C CYS A 149 -12.16 -10.56 7.69
N GLY A 150 -11.99 -11.68 6.97
CA GLY A 150 -12.28 -13.02 7.48
C GLY A 150 -11.52 -13.38 8.77
N LYS A 151 -10.21 -13.09 8.84
CA LYS A 151 -9.43 -13.28 10.09
C LYS A 151 -9.99 -12.44 11.25
N ARG A 152 -10.46 -11.22 10.97
CA ARG A 152 -11.08 -10.35 11.98
C ARG A 152 -12.42 -10.89 12.44
N LEU A 153 -13.30 -11.30 11.53
CA LEU A 153 -14.59 -11.92 11.86
C LEU A 153 -14.42 -13.22 12.65
N ALA A 154 -13.45 -14.06 12.28
CA ALA A 154 -13.15 -15.29 13.01
C ALA A 154 -12.75 -15.04 14.48
N SER A 155 -12.10 -13.91 14.78
CA SER A 155 -11.71 -13.54 16.14
C SER A 155 -12.89 -13.28 17.09
N ILE A 156 -14.08 -13.04 16.53
CA ILE A 156 -15.35 -12.90 17.28
C ILE A 156 -16.31 -14.07 17.00
N GLY A 157 -15.81 -15.16 16.42
CA GLY A 157 -16.59 -16.37 16.14
C GLY A 157 -17.49 -16.31 14.91
N LEU A 158 -17.30 -15.35 14.00
CA LEU A 158 -18.09 -15.20 12.79
C LEU A 158 -17.42 -15.82 11.56
N GLU A 159 -18.24 -16.41 10.69
CA GLU A 159 -17.79 -16.91 9.39
C GLU A 159 -17.52 -15.77 8.40
N ASN A 160 -16.56 -15.97 7.49
CA ASN A 160 -16.22 -15.02 6.44
C ASN A 160 -17.19 -15.08 5.23
N THR A 161 -18.44 -14.70 5.44
CA THR A 161 -19.45 -14.57 4.38
C THR A 161 -19.56 -13.12 3.91
N GLU A 162 -20.02 -12.92 2.67
CA GLU A 162 -20.29 -11.56 2.14
C GLU A 162 -21.27 -10.79 3.03
N ALA A 163 -22.34 -11.45 3.50
CA ALA A 163 -23.32 -10.85 4.39
C ALA A 163 -22.69 -10.36 5.72
N ASN A 164 -21.78 -11.13 6.32
CA ASN A 164 -21.10 -10.72 7.54
C ASN A 164 -20.13 -9.55 7.30
N ARG A 165 -19.42 -9.56 6.17
CA ARG A 165 -18.56 -8.43 5.76
C ARG A 165 -19.41 -7.17 5.53
N GLN A 166 -20.51 -7.28 4.79
CA GLN A 166 -21.47 -6.20 4.54
C GLN A 166 -22.04 -5.64 5.85
N ALA A 167 -22.49 -6.50 6.75
CA ALA A 167 -23.04 -6.11 8.05
C ALA A 167 -22.00 -5.34 8.88
N TYR A 168 -20.76 -5.81 8.89
CA TYR A 168 -19.67 -5.13 9.58
C TYR A 168 -19.37 -3.76 8.96
N ARG A 169 -19.27 -3.65 7.64
CA ARG A 169 -19.05 -2.35 6.97
C ARG A 169 -20.21 -1.40 7.18
N THR A 170 -21.44 -1.90 7.11
CA THR A 170 -22.67 -1.15 7.39
C THR A 170 -22.65 -0.59 8.81
N LEU A 171 -22.31 -1.41 9.80
CA LEU A 171 -22.18 -1.00 11.19
C LEU A 171 -21.23 0.20 11.33
N LEU A 172 -20.05 0.13 10.69
CA LEU A 172 -19.05 1.20 10.75
C LEU A 172 -19.57 2.49 10.12
N VAL A 173 -20.02 2.43 8.86
CA VAL A 173 -20.36 3.65 8.09
C VAL A 173 -21.66 4.30 8.51
N THR A 174 -22.57 3.57 9.18
CA THR A 174 -23.86 4.11 9.65
C THR A 174 -23.80 4.68 11.06
N ALA A 175 -22.64 4.68 11.72
CA ALA A 175 -22.46 5.29 13.03
C ALA A 175 -22.82 6.79 12.99
N PRO A 176 -23.86 7.25 13.71
CA PRO A 176 -24.31 8.63 13.62
C PRO A 176 -23.25 9.62 14.11
N GLY A 177 -22.90 10.60 13.27
CA GLY A 177 -21.93 11.64 13.61
C GLY A 177 -20.46 11.22 13.41
N LEU A 178 -20.20 10.08 12.78
CA LEU A 178 -18.83 9.63 12.45
C LEU A 178 -18.04 10.69 11.68
N GLY A 179 -18.73 11.41 10.78
CA GLY A 179 -18.14 12.49 9.99
C GLY A 179 -17.53 13.65 10.79
N GLN A 180 -17.87 13.80 12.08
CA GLN A 180 -17.24 14.81 12.95
C GLN A 180 -15.74 14.53 13.18
N TYR A 181 -15.34 13.26 13.10
CA TYR A 181 -14.00 12.80 13.47
C TYR A 181 -13.28 12.10 12.31
N ILE A 182 -14.01 11.59 11.33
CA ILE A 182 -13.46 10.90 10.17
C ILE A 182 -13.65 11.78 8.94
N SER A 183 -12.58 12.07 8.21
CA SER A 183 -12.56 12.84 6.96
C SER A 183 -12.48 11.98 5.71
N GLY A 184 -11.92 10.77 5.80
CA GLY A 184 -11.88 9.81 4.71
C GLY A 184 -12.10 8.38 5.19
N ALA A 185 -12.62 7.51 4.32
CA ALA A 185 -12.73 6.09 4.59
C ALA A 185 -12.11 5.29 3.44
N ILE A 186 -11.12 4.46 3.74
CA ILE A 186 -10.49 3.57 2.74
C ILE A 186 -11.33 2.31 2.65
N LEU A 187 -11.79 1.98 1.44
CA LEU A 187 -12.63 0.83 1.15
C LEU A 187 -11.83 -0.24 0.42
N PHE A 188 -12.29 -1.48 0.56
CA PHE A 188 -11.95 -2.56 -0.35
C PHE A 188 -12.92 -2.54 -1.53
N GLU A 189 -12.52 -3.11 -2.68
CA GLU A 189 -13.30 -3.07 -3.92
C GLU A 189 -14.71 -3.63 -3.75
N GLU A 190 -14.88 -4.75 -3.03
CA GLU A 190 -16.21 -5.29 -2.70
C GLU A 190 -17.10 -4.24 -2.04
N THR A 191 -16.57 -3.50 -1.06
CA THR A 191 -17.32 -2.49 -0.29
C THR A 191 -17.63 -1.23 -1.11
N LEU A 192 -16.77 -0.84 -2.05
CA LEU A 192 -16.97 0.33 -2.92
C LEU A 192 -18.23 0.20 -3.80
N TYR A 193 -18.56 -1.03 -4.22
CA TYR A 193 -19.73 -1.36 -5.04
C TYR A 193 -20.92 -1.90 -4.23
N GLN A 194 -20.77 -2.02 -2.91
CA GLN A 194 -21.78 -2.62 -2.05
C GLN A 194 -22.81 -1.59 -1.56
N SER A 195 -24.04 -2.05 -1.40
CA SER A 195 -25.10 -1.35 -0.68
C SER A 195 -25.30 -1.95 0.71
N THR A 196 -25.91 -1.21 1.61
CA THR A 196 -26.45 -1.73 2.86
C THR A 196 -27.67 -2.63 2.60
N VAL A 197 -28.14 -3.34 3.63
CA VAL A 197 -29.31 -4.24 3.52
C VAL A 197 -30.61 -3.51 3.14
N ASP A 198 -30.72 -2.21 3.45
CA ASP A 198 -31.81 -1.31 3.06
C ASP A 198 -31.60 -0.67 1.67
N GLY A 199 -30.56 -1.08 0.94
CA GLY A 199 -30.35 -0.74 -0.47
C GLY A 199 -29.52 0.52 -0.73
N LYS A 200 -29.11 1.25 0.31
CA LYS A 200 -28.33 2.47 0.17
C LYS A 200 -26.86 2.18 -0.11
N LYS A 201 -26.26 2.83 -1.11
CA LYS A 201 -24.84 2.61 -1.43
C LYS A 201 -23.96 3.07 -0.27
N ILE A 202 -22.92 2.31 0.05
CA ILE A 202 -21.99 2.66 1.13
C ILE A 202 -21.29 4.00 0.85
N VAL A 203 -20.93 4.27 -0.41
CA VAL A 203 -20.31 5.54 -0.84
C VAL A 203 -21.21 6.75 -0.61
N ASP A 204 -22.53 6.60 -0.75
CA ASP A 204 -23.49 7.68 -0.55
C ASP A 204 -23.62 8.01 0.94
N ILE A 205 -23.64 6.99 1.81
CA ILE A 205 -23.65 7.16 3.28
C ILE A 205 -22.43 7.93 3.75
N LEU A 206 -21.24 7.59 3.24
CA LEU A 206 -20.00 8.29 3.56
C LEU A 206 -20.08 9.76 3.13
N THR A 207 -20.51 10.00 1.89
CA THR A 207 -20.59 11.35 1.31
C THR A 207 -21.57 12.24 2.07
N GLU A 208 -22.74 11.72 2.46
CA GLU A 208 -23.72 12.45 3.28
C GLU A 208 -23.17 12.85 4.66
N GLN A 209 -22.29 12.02 5.23
CA GLN A 209 -21.56 12.34 6.46
C GLN A 209 -20.30 13.19 6.21
N LYS A 210 -20.08 13.67 4.99
CA LYS A 210 -18.90 14.44 4.58
C LYS A 210 -17.58 13.67 4.74
N ILE A 211 -17.64 12.35 4.64
CA ILE A 211 -16.49 11.45 4.64
C ILE A 211 -16.14 11.16 3.18
N VAL A 212 -14.93 11.49 2.76
CA VAL A 212 -14.45 11.23 1.40
C VAL A 212 -14.28 9.71 1.22
N PRO A 213 -14.87 9.08 0.19
CA PRO A 213 -14.59 7.67 -0.11
C PRO A 213 -13.22 7.52 -0.76
N GLY A 214 -12.45 6.52 -0.33
CA GLY A 214 -11.19 6.12 -0.96
C GLY A 214 -11.11 4.63 -1.18
N ILE A 215 -10.15 4.19 -1.97
CA ILE A 215 -10.06 2.81 -2.44
C ILE A 215 -8.64 2.26 -2.30
N LYS A 216 -8.51 1.04 -1.77
CA LYS A 216 -7.26 0.28 -1.86
C LYS A 216 -7.10 -0.25 -3.29
N VAL A 217 -5.97 0.08 -3.93
CA VAL A 217 -5.74 -0.28 -5.34
C VAL A 217 -4.59 -1.26 -5.54
N ASP A 218 -3.72 -1.45 -4.55
CA ASP A 218 -2.68 -2.47 -4.60
C ASP A 218 -3.26 -3.90 -4.64
N LYS A 219 -2.52 -4.82 -5.27
CA LYS A 219 -2.87 -6.25 -5.35
C LYS A 219 -2.07 -7.10 -4.37
N GLY A 220 -1.58 -6.49 -3.29
CA GLY A 220 -0.87 -7.17 -2.23
C GLY A 220 0.62 -7.39 -2.49
N LEU A 221 1.25 -8.06 -1.54
CA LEU A 221 2.68 -8.31 -1.49
C LEU A 221 3.00 -9.70 -2.05
N VAL A 222 4.11 -9.80 -2.76
CA VAL A 222 4.70 -11.07 -3.19
C VAL A 222 6.19 -11.12 -2.83
N PRO A 223 6.78 -12.31 -2.71
CA PRO A 223 8.21 -12.44 -2.44
C PRO A 223 9.06 -11.71 -3.49
N LEU A 224 10.05 -10.97 -3.02
CA LEU A 224 11.02 -10.31 -3.90
C LEU A 224 12.12 -11.32 -4.26
N ALA A 225 12.17 -11.71 -5.53
CA ALA A 225 13.15 -12.68 -6.03
C ALA A 225 14.59 -12.15 -5.82
N GLY A 226 15.50 -13.02 -5.37
CA GLY A 226 16.89 -12.64 -5.08
C GLY A 226 17.09 -11.81 -3.81
N SER A 227 16.05 -11.65 -2.98
CA SER A 227 16.13 -11.00 -1.67
C SER A 227 16.15 -11.99 -0.50
N ASN A 228 16.42 -11.49 0.70
CA ASN A 228 16.39 -12.29 1.93
C ASN A 228 14.97 -12.34 2.54
N ASN A 229 14.02 -13.02 1.88
CA ASN A 229 12.60 -13.04 2.30
C ASN A 229 11.98 -11.63 2.43
N GLU A 230 12.42 -10.69 1.58
CA GLU A 230 11.76 -9.39 1.44
C GLU A 230 10.59 -9.53 0.45
N SER A 231 9.77 -8.49 0.34
CA SER A 231 8.57 -8.49 -0.51
C SER A 231 8.49 -7.21 -1.32
N TRP A 232 7.77 -7.27 -2.43
CA TRP A 232 7.39 -6.10 -3.21
C TRP A 232 5.89 -6.16 -3.49
N CYS A 233 5.31 -5.03 -3.88
CA CYS A 233 3.87 -4.88 -4.04
C CYS A 233 3.46 -4.84 -5.52
N GLN A 234 2.44 -5.60 -5.87
CA GLN A 234 1.89 -5.69 -7.23
C GLN A 234 0.66 -4.79 -7.42
N GLY A 235 0.27 -4.54 -8.67
CA GLY A 235 -1.02 -3.90 -8.99
C GLY A 235 -0.99 -2.80 -10.06
N LEU A 236 0.18 -2.50 -10.64
CA LEU A 236 0.35 -1.45 -11.65
C LEU A 236 -0.34 -1.83 -12.97
N ASP A 237 -0.39 -3.13 -13.29
CA ASP A 237 -1.05 -3.63 -14.50
C ASP A 237 -2.55 -3.31 -14.47
N GLY A 238 -2.98 -2.50 -15.45
CA GLY A 238 -4.36 -2.03 -15.58
C GLY A 238 -4.79 -1.01 -14.52
N LEU A 239 -3.86 -0.45 -13.73
CA LEU A 239 -4.19 0.48 -12.64
C LEU A 239 -4.98 1.70 -13.12
N ALA A 240 -4.56 2.36 -14.21
CA ALA A 240 -5.23 3.56 -14.73
C ALA A 240 -6.72 3.29 -15.03
N SER A 241 -7.03 2.21 -15.77
CA SER A 241 -8.42 1.84 -16.08
C SER A 241 -9.25 1.54 -14.84
N ARG A 242 -8.65 0.91 -13.81
CA ARG A 242 -9.33 0.64 -12.54
C ARG A 242 -9.60 1.93 -11.78
N GLU A 243 -8.64 2.82 -11.67
CA GLU A 243 -8.79 4.09 -10.95
C GLU A 243 -9.79 5.02 -11.62
N ALA A 244 -9.83 5.07 -12.96
CA ALA A 244 -10.89 5.77 -13.69
C ALA A 244 -12.29 5.22 -13.33
N ALA A 245 -12.45 3.89 -13.23
CA ALA A 245 -13.70 3.27 -12.81
C ALA A 245 -14.04 3.55 -11.33
N TYR A 246 -13.04 3.55 -10.44
CA TYR A 246 -13.24 3.88 -9.02
C TYR A 246 -13.61 5.35 -8.83
N TYR A 247 -13.01 6.26 -9.61
CA TYR A 247 -13.38 7.68 -9.61
C TYR A 247 -14.84 7.88 -10.00
N GLN A 248 -15.31 7.18 -11.05
CA GLN A 248 -16.72 7.17 -11.47
C GLN A 248 -17.66 6.61 -10.39
N GLN A 249 -17.20 5.62 -9.62
CA GLN A 249 -17.94 5.04 -8.51
C GLN A 249 -17.97 5.93 -7.25
N GLY A 250 -17.21 7.02 -7.22
CA GLY A 250 -17.23 8.03 -6.15
C GLY A 250 -15.97 8.07 -5.27
N ALA A 251 -14.96 7.23 -5.54
CA ALA A 251 -13.67 7.36 -4.86
C ALA A 251 -12.99 8.67 -5.25
N ARG A 252 -12.27 9.30 -4.32
CA ARG A 252 -11.48 10.52 -4.56
C ARG A 252 -10.04 10.45 -4.06
N PHE A 253 -9.70 9.36 -3.39
CA PHE A 253 -8.33 9.05 -3.04
C PHE A 253 -8.09 7.54 -3.13
N ALA A 254 -6.84 7.17 -3.33
CA ALA A 254 -6.40 5.79 -3.43
C ALA A 254 -5.43 5.48 -2.29
N LYS A 255 -5.21 4.19 -2.02
CA LYS A 255 -4.19 3.71 -1.09
C LYS A 255 -3.41 2.58 -1.73
N TRP A 256 -2.08 2.67 -1.63
CA TRP A 256 -1.16 1.61 -2.02
C TRP A 256 -0.19 1.30 -0.90
N ARG A 257 -0.23 0.08 -0.39
CA ARG A 257 0.67 -0.37 0.67
C ARG A 257 1.84 -1.18 0.11
N THR A 258 3.06 -0.74 0.38
CA THR A 258 4.26 -1.58 0.27
C THR A 258 4.92 -1.76 1.64
N VAL A 259 5.85 -2.70 1.76
CA VAL A 259 6.53 -2.97 3.03
C VAL A 259 8.04 -2.98 2.88
N VAL A 260 8.71 -2.58 3.96
CA VAL A 260 10.14 -2.67 4.13
C VAL A 260 10.41 -3.37 5.45
N SER A 261 11.18 -4.46 5.41
CA SER A 261 11.46 -5.30 6.58
C SER A 261 12.83 -5.01 7.15
N ILE A 262 12.92 -4.71 8.45
CA ILE A 262 14.17 -4.59 9.21
C ILE A 262 14.80 -5.96 9.58
N PRO A 263 14.04 -7.00 9.97
CA PRO A 263 14.66 -8.28 10.30
C PRO A 263 15.19 -9.02 9.06
N ASN A 264 14.59 -8.76 7.89
CA ASN A 264 14.97 -9.39 6.62
C ASN A 264 15.92 -8.52 5.78
N GLY A 265 16.09 -7.25 6.15
CA GLY A 265 16.81 -6.24 5.38
C GLY A 265 16.69 -4.85 6.05
N PRO A 266 16.63 -3.72 5.35
CA PRO A 266 16.22 -3.70 3.97
C PRO A 266 17.41 -3.67 3.03
N SER A 267 17.38 -4.55 2.03
CA SER A 267 18.31 -4.46 0.91
C SER A 267 18.04 -3.19 0.10
N GLU A 268 19.05 -2.69 -0.60
CA GLU A 268 18.87 -1.57 -1.55
C GLU A 268 17.82 -1.89 -2.61
N LEU A 269 17.74 -3.16 -3.04
CA LEU A 269 16.72 -3.61 -3.98
C LEU A 269 15.31 -3.43 -3.40
N ALA A 270 15.05 -3.90 -2.18
CA ALA A 270 13.73 -3.79 -1.57
C ALA A 270 13.30 -2.33 -1.32
N VAL A 271 14.22 -1.47 -0.87
CA VAL A 271 13.93 -0.04 -0.71
C VAL A 271 13.60 0.60 -2.04
N LYS A 272 14.41 0.34 -3.08
CA LYS A 272 14.19 0.88 -4.41
C LYS A 272 12.88 0.41 -5.02
N GLU A 273 12.56 -0.88 -4.94
CA GLU A 273 11.30 -1.45 -5.45
C GLU A 273 10.08 -0.85 -4.75
N ALA A 274 10.14 -0.71 -3.42
CA ALA A 274 9.08 -0.05 -2.66
C ALA A 274 8.88 1.41 -3.10
N ALA A 275 9.96 2.18 -3.20
CA ALA A 275 9.92 3.59 -3.58
C ALA A 275 9.49 3.80 -5.04
N TRP A 276 10.02 3.01 -5.97
CA TRP A 276 9.67 3.09 -7.39
C TRP A 276 8.22 2.70 -7.65
N GLY A 277 7.75 1.60 -7.05
CA GLY A 277 6.36 1.16 -7.17
C GLY A 277 5.38 2.21 -6.67
N LEU A 278 5.66 2.82 -5.52
CA LEU A 278 4.84 3.91 -4.96
C LEU A 278 4.82 5.15 -5.87
N ALA A 279 5.97 5.53 -6.45
CA ALA A 279 6.04 6.67 -7.35
C ALA A 279 5.23 6.46 -8.65
N ARG A 280 5.32 5.26 -9.24
CA ARG A 280 4.51 4.88 -10.41
C ARG A 280 3.02 4.90 -10.09
N TYR A 281 2.63 4.31 -8.97
CA TYR A 281 1.26 4.34 -8.47
C TYR A 281 0.76 5.78 -8.30
N ALA A 282 1.51 6.62 -7.58
CA ALA A 282 1.08 7.98 -7.27
C ALA A 282 0.84 8.82 -8.52
N ALA A 283 1.73 8.74 -9.51
CA ALA A 283 1.56 9.44 -10.78
C ALA A 283 0.29 8.96 -11.54
N ILE A 284 0.05 7.65 -11.58
CA ILE A 284 -1.16 7.09 -12.23
C ILE A 284 -2.43 7.55 -11.50
N SER A 285 -2.44 7.54 -10.16
CA SER A 285 -3.60 8.02 -9.39
C SER A 285 -3.92 9.47 -9.66
N GLN A 286 -2.91 10.35 -9.70
CA GLN A 286 -3.11 11.77 -10.00
C GLN A 286 -3.68 11.97 -11.42
N ASP A 287 -3.18 11.22 -12.41
CA ASP A 287 -3.67 11.26 -13.79
C ASP A 287 -5.12 10.76 -13.93
N ASN A 288 -5.61 9.99 -12.94
CA ASN A 288 -6.98 9.47 -12.88
C ASN A 288 -7.85 10.14 -11.80
N GLY A 289 -7.42 11.29 -11.26
CA GLY A 289 -8.22 12.12 -10.35
C GLY A 289 -8.34 11.59 -8.92
N LEU A 290 -7.47 10.66 -8.51
CA LEU A 290 -7.42 10.15 -7.14
C LEU A 290 -6.18 10.67 -6.41
N VAL A 291 -6.36 11.26 -5.24
CA VAL A 291 -5.24 11.60 -4.33
C VAL A 291 -4.55 10.30 -3.88
N PRO A 292 -3.26 10.08 -4.17
CA PRO A 292 -2.57 8.88 -3.71
C PRO A 292 -2.16 9.00 -2.24
N ILE A 293 -2.53 8.00 -1.44
CA ILE A 293 -1.92 7.74 -0.14
C ILE A 293 -0.70 6.86 -0.33
N VAL A 294 0.48 7.43 -0.09
CA VAL A 294 1.79 6.78 -0.24
C VAL A 294 2.17 6.11 1.08
N GLU A 295 2.17 4.77 1.11
CA GLU A 295 2.35 3.95 2.31
C GLU A 295 3.57 2.99 2.18
N PRO A 296 4.81 3.47 2.39
CA PRO A 296 5.97 2.62 2.61
C PRO A 296 6.03 2.20 4.09
N GLU A 297 5.29 1.15 4.46
CA GLU A 297 5.27 0.67 5.84
C GLU A 297 6.59 -0.02 6.19
N ILE A 298 7.26 0.49 7.21
CA ILE A 298 8.40 -0.20 7.83
C ILE A 298 7.82 -1.14 8.89
N LEU A 299 8.04 -2.44 8.71
CA LEU A 299 7.45 -3.46 9.55
C LEU A 299 7.96 -3.38 10.99
N LEU A 300 7.05 -3.64 11.93
CA LEU A 300 7.34 -3.62 13.36
C LEU A 300 8.11 -4.88 13.82
N ASP A 301 8.12 -5.95 13.04
CA ASP A 301 8.71 -7.24 13.40
C ASP A 301 10.21 -7.13 13.77
N GLY A 302 10.63 -7.87 14.81
CA GLY A 302 12.01 -7.95 15.27
C GLY A 302 12.31 -7.23 16.59
N GLU A 303 13.56 -7.37 17.03
CA GLU A 303 14.06 -6.91 18.35
C GLU A 303 14.83 -5.56 18.28
N HIS A 304 14.82 -4.91 17.12
CA HIS A 304 15.62 -3.72 16.86
C HIS A 304 15.14 -2.51 17.70
N GLY A 305 16.09 -1.65 18.11
CA GLY A 305 15.78 -0.41 18.83
C GLY A 305 15.27 0.70 17.92
N ILE A 306 14.73 1.77 18.52
CA ILE A 306 14.14 2.92 17.82
C ILE A 306 15.13 3.63 16.86
N ASP A 307 16.42 3.67 17.22
CA ASP A 307 17.46 4.25 16.37
C ASP A 307 17.60 3.52 15.02
N ARG A 308 17.46 2.20 15.04
CA ARG A 308 17.54 1.40 13.82
C ARG A 308 16.32 1.64 12.93
N THR A 309 15.13 1.72 13.52
CA THR A 309 13.90 2.11 12.80
C THR A 309 14.06 3.48 12.17
N PHE A 310 14.62 4.44 12.90
CA PHE A 310 14.86 5.80 12.42
C PHE A 310 15.86 5.86 11.26
N GLU A 311 16.96 5.12 11.34
CA GLU A 311 17.96 5.02 10.27
C GLU A 311 17.32 4.48 8.98
N VAL A 312 16.61 3.36 9.09
CA VAL A 312 15.94 2.72 7.96
C VAL A 312 14.87 3.63 7.37
N ALA A 313 14.06 4.27 8.21
CA ALA A 313 13.02 5.18 7.77
C ALA A 313 13.57 6.39 7.02
N GLN A 314 14.71 6.95 7.46
CA GLN A 314 15.35 8.03 6.74
C GLN A 314 15.79 7.62 5.33
N LYS A 315 16.23 6.38 5.13
CA LYS A 315 16.62 5.88 3.80
C LYS A 315 15.40 5.68 2.91
N VAL A 316 14.39 4.99 3.42
CA VAL A 316 13.15 4.67 2.67
C VAL A 316 12.44 5.94 2.23
N TRP A 317 12.26 6.92 3.12
CA TRP A 317 11.59 8.17 2.78
C TRP A 317 12.40 9.06 1.83
N ALA A 318 13.74 9.03 1.91
CA ALA A 318 14.58 9.72 0.93
C ALA A 318 14.41 9.16 -0.48
N GLU A 319 14.47 7.84 -0.64
CA GLU A 319 14.27 7.19 -1.95
C GLU A 319 12.84 7.36 -2.46
N THR A 320 11.83 7.28 -1.58
CA THR A 320 10.42 7.49 -1.93
C THR A 320 10.21 8.87 -2.56
N PHE A 321 10.69 9.93 -1.92
CA PHE A 321 10.57 11.29 -2.47
C PHE A 321 11.40 11.52 -3.72
N PHE A 322 12.61 10.93 -3.79
CA PHE A 322 13.43 10.97 -5.00
C PHE A 322 12.66 10.41 -6.19
N TYR A 323 12.12 9.19 -6.09
CA TYR A 323 11.42 8.58 -7.22
C TYR A 323 10.05 9.20 -7.51
N MET A 324 9.34 9.74 -6.51
CA MET A 324 8.13 10.53 -6.75
C MET A 324 8.44 11.79 -7.58
N ALA A 325 9.55 12.48 -7.29
CA ALA A 325 9.99 13.61 -8.10
C ALA A 325 10.34 13.20 -9.53
N GLU A 326 11.07 12.08 -9.71
CA GLU A 326 11.40 11.53 -11.04
C GLU A 326 10.16 11.12 -11.85
N ASN A 327 9.04 10.80 -11.18
CA ASN A 327 7.76 10.48 -11.81
C ASN A 327 6.82 11.70 -11.92
N ASN A 328 7.30 12.91 -11.64
CA ASN A 328 6.54 14.17 -11.71
C ASN A 328 5.28 14.19 -10.82
N VAL A 329 5.33 13.53 -9.66
CA VAL A 329 4.22 13.54 -8.70
C VAL A 329 4.08 14.93 -8.06
N MET A 330 2.89 15.50 -8.07
CA MET A 330 2.59 16.77 -7.42
C MET A 330 2.38 16.57 -5.91
N PHE A 331 3.28 17.09 -5.07
CA PHE A 331 3.28 16.82 -3.63
C PHE A 331 2.11 17.49 -2.87
N GLU A 332 1.53 18.55 -3.41
CA GLU A 332 0.35 19.21 -2.86
C GLU A 332 -0.92 18.35 -2.98
N GLY A 333 -0.90 17.38 -3.91
CA GLY A 333 -2.00 16.46 -4.21
C GLY A 333 -1.75 15.03 -3.74
N ILE A 334 -0.89 14.81 -2.74
CA ILE A 334 -0.68 13.49 -2.11
C ILE A 334 -1.03 13.52 -0.61
N LEU A 335 -1.15 12.34 -0.03
CA LEU A 335 -1.10 12.14 1.41
C LEU A 335 -0.07 11.06 1.73
N LEU A 336 0.58 11.13 2.89
CA LEU A 336 1.51 10.10 3.33
C LEU A 336 0.88 9.25 4.41
N LYS A 337 1.19 7.95 4.40
CA LYS A 337 0.82 7.02 5.48
C LYS A 337 2.06 6.27 5.98
N PRO A 338 2.93 6.95 6.73
CA PRO A 338 4.09 6.30 7.37
C PRO A 338 3.68 5.44 8.57
N SER A 339 4.53 4.49 8.92
CA SER A 339 4.62 3.99 10.30
C SER A 339 5.25 5.05 11.20
N MET A 340 4.82 5.10 12.46
CA MET A 340 5.55 5.85 13.48
C MET A 340 6.92 5.22 13.72
N VAL A 341 7.90 6.02 14.14
CA VAL A 341 9.24 5.52 14.46
C VAL A 341 9.21 4.94 15.88
N THR A 342 9.09 3.61 15.97
CA THR A 342 9.05 2.87 17.23
C THR A 342 10.16 1.81 17.27
N PRO A 343 10.54 1.30 18.46
CA PRO A 343 11.26 0.04 18.55
C PRO A 343 10.46 -1.10 17.90
N GLY A 344 11.15 -2.18 17.54
CA GLY A 344 10.50 -3.40 17.07
C GLY A 344 9.59 -4.01 18.13
N ALA A 345 8.58 -4.78 17.70
CA ALA A 345 7.55 -5.35 18.57
C ALA A 345 8.14 -6.24 19.68
N GLU A 346 9.24 -6.93 19.36
CA GLU A 346 9.95 -7.86 20.23
C GLU A 346 11.12 -7.17 20.97
N CYS A 347 11.33 -5.86 20.78
CA CYS A 347 12.32 -5.11 21.51
C CYS A 347 11.97 -5.06 23.01
N LYS A 348 12.96 -5.30 23.88
CA LYS A 348 12.79 -5.28 25.33
C LYS A 348 12.56 -3.87 25.87
N ASP A 349 13.15 -2.88 25.21
CA ASP A 349 13.03 -1.48 25.58
C ASP A 349 11.84 -0.87 24.84
N ARG A 350 10.79 -0.51 25.60
CA ARG A 350 9.65 0.23 25.08
C ARG A 350 9.98 1.71 25.01
N ALA A 351 9.50 2.38 23.97
CA ALA A 351 9.60 3.83 23.86
C ALA A 351 8.35 4.49 24.48
N THR A 352 8.56 5.61 25.15
CA THR A 352 7.49 6.50 25.60
C THR A 352 6.86 7.25 24.42
N PRO A 353 5.61 7.75 24.54
CA PRO A 353 5.01 8.56 23.49
C PRO A 353 5.84 9.79 23.11
N GLU A 354 6.52 10.41 24.06
CA GLU A 354 7.42 11.53 23.84
C GLU A 354 8.62 11.13 22.98
N GLN A 355 9.25 9.98 23.27
CA GLN A 355 10.35 9.46 22.46
C GLN A 355 9.89 9.08 21.05
N VAL A 356 8.74 8.42 20.90
CA VAL A 356 8.17 8.10 19.58
C VAL A 356 7.90 9.37 18.79
N SER A 357 7.33 10.38 19.44
CA SER A 357 7.08 11.71 18.85
C SER A 357 8.37 12.37 18.37
N ASP A 358 9.38 12.48 19.22
CA ASP A 358 10.65 13.13 18.90
C ASP A 358 11.33 12.49 17.68
N TYR A 359 11.43 11.17 17.65
CA TYR A 359 12.04 10.44 16.54
C TYR A 359 11.21 10.56 15.25
N THR A 360 9.88 10.48 15.37
CA THR A 360 8.98 10.54 14.23
C THR A 360 8.98 11.94 13.61
N LEU A 361 8.80 13.00 14.40
CA LEU A 361 8.83 14.37 13.89
C LEU A 361 10.20 14.74 13.33
N LYS A 362 11.29 14.29 13.96
CA LYS A 362 12.66 14.45 13.43
C LYS A 362 12.83 13.79 12.06
N LEU A 363 12.22 12.62 11.83
CA LEU A 363 12.22 11.97 10.52
C LEU A 363 11.46 12.82 9.51
N LEU A 364 10.26 13.29 9.86
CA LEU A 364 9.43 14.10 8.99
C LEU A 364 10.17 15.38 8.56
N HIS A 365 10.73 16.13 9.52
CA HIS A 365 11.54 17.33 9.27
C HIS A 365 12.76 17.12 8.37
N ARG A 366 13.33 15.92 8.35
CA ARG A 366 14.52 15.63 7.54
C ARG A 366 14.19 15.18 6.12
N ARG A 367 13.02 14.59 5.90
CA ARG A 367 12.73 13.84 4.66
C ARG A 367 11.49 14.29 3.91
N ILE A 368 10.57 14.99 4.55
CA ILE A 368 9.27 15.28 3.98
C ILE A 368 9.21 16.77 3.60
N PRO A 369 8.90 17.13 2.34
CA PRO A 369 8.68 18.52 1.95
C PRO A 369 7.41 19.10 2.61
N PRO A 370 7.40 20.38 3.03
CA PRO A 370 6.21 21.06 3.55
C PRO A 370 5.03 21.17 2.56
N ALA A 371 5.25 20.91 1.27
CA ALA A 371 4.20 20.90 0.25
C ALA A 371 3.14 19.80 0.48
N VAL A 372 3.51 18.72 1.18
CA VAL A 372 2.59 17.63 1.52
C VAL A 372 1.51 18.16 2.47
N PRO A 373 0.21 18.01 2.18
CA PRO A 373 -0.84 18.56 3.02
C PRO A 373 -1.03 17.78 4.34
N GLY A 374 -0.87 16.45 4.33
CA GLY A 374 -1.16 15.61 5.49
C GLY A 374 -0.35 14.33 5.63
N ILE A 375 -0.02 14.00 6.88
CA ILE A 375 0.66 12.79 7.32
C ILE A 375 -0.34 11.97 8.14
N MET A 376 -0.84 10.89 7.56
CA MET A 376 -1.95 10.09 8.07
C MET A 376 -1.41 8.76 8.60
N PHE A 377 -0.85 8.75 9.81
CA PHE A 377 -0.12 7.61 10.35
C PHE A 377 -0.93 6.31 10.33
N LEU A 378 -0.29 5.20 9.95
CA LEU A 378 -0.83 3.86 10.24
C LEU A 378 -0.59 3.50 11.71
N SER A 379 -1.48 2.70 12.30
CA SER A 379 -1.32 2.25 13.69
C SER A 379 -0.36 1.06 13.81
N GLY A 380 -0.12 0.31 12.73
CA GLY A 380 0.68 -0.91 12.76
C GLY A 380 0.10 -1.90 13.77
N GLY A 381 0.95 -2.44 14.64
CA GLY A 381 0.59 -3.34 15.73
C GLY A 381 0.32 -2.68 17.09
N GLN A 382 0.29 -1.34 17.16
CA GLN A 382 0.06 -0.61 18.41
C GLN A 382 -1.35 -0.88 18.96
N SER A 383 -1.53 -0.71 20.28
CA SER A 383 -2.87 -0.72 20.89
C SER A 383 -3.71 0.51 20.46
N GLU A 384 -5.02 0.50 20.74
CA GLU A 384 -5.88 1.66 20.45
C GLU A 384 -5.43 2.91 21.23
N VAL A 385 -5.07 2.73 22.51
CA VAL A 385 -4.60 3.82 23.37
C VAL A 385 -3.18 4.27 23.00
N GLU A 386 -2.26 3.34 22.76
CA GLU A 386 -0.87 3.66 22.39
C GLU A 386 -0.80 4.49 21.11
N ALA A 387 -1.54 4.08 20.06
CA ALA A 387 -1.61 4.83 18.81
C ALA A 387 -2.15 6.26 19.04
N THR A 388 -3.17 6.39 19.88
CA THR A 388 -3.77 7.69 20.24
C THR A 388 -2.78 8.57 21.03
N GLN A 389 -2.07 8.00 22.01
CA GLN A 389 -1.09 8.72 22.82
C GLN A 389 0.12 9.20 21.99
N ASN A 390 0.65 8.34 21.12
CA ASN A 390 1.75 8.70 20.24
C ASN A 390 1.35 9.82 19.26
N LEU A 391 0.14 9.73 18.68
CA LEU A 391 -0.39 10.80 17.84
C LEU A 391 -0.58 12.11 18.62
N ASN A 392 -1.07 12.03 19.86
CA ASN A 392 -1.26 13.20 20.71
C ASN A 392 0.06 13.89 21.03
N ALA A 393 1.10 13.12 21.37
CA ALA A 393 2.44 13.64 21.64
C ALA A 393 3.01 14.41 20.44
N MET A 394 2.86 13.87 19.23
CA MET A 394 3.29 14.53 17.99
C MET A 394 2.58 15.86 17.70
N ASN A 395 1.36 16.05 18.22
CA ASN A 395 0.57 17.26 18.02
C ASN A 395 0.63 18.24 19.20
N GLN A 396 1.48 18.00 20.21
CA GLN A 396 1.74 18.97 21.28
C GLN A 396 2.61 20.15 20.83
N GLY A 397 3.21 20.07 19.63
CA GLY A 397 4.04 21.10 19.03
C GLY A 397 3.58 21.53 17.64
N PRO A 398 4.11 22.63 17.10
CA PRO A 398 3.79 23.08 15.75
C PRO A 398 4.39 22.12 14.70
N ASN A 399 3.58 21.75 13.72
CA ASN A 399 3.99 20.94 12.57
C ASN A 399 3.68 21.70 11.27
N PRO A 400 4.57 21.67 10.26
CA PRO A 400 4.28 22.26 8.96
C PRO A 400 3.26 21.42 8.15
N TRP A 401 3.06 20.16 8.54
CA TRP A 401 2.06 19.26 7.96
C TRP A 401 0.87 19.07 8.91
N HIS A 402 -0.27 18.67 8.36
CA HIS A 402 -1.36 18.13 9.16
C HIS A 402 -1.02 16.71 9.62
N VAL A 403 -0.63 16.53 10.87
CA VAL A 403 -0.30 15.22 11.46
C VAL A 403 -1.55 14.59 12.06
N SER A 404 -2.01 13.49 11.45
CA SER A 404 -3.26 12.81 11.79
C SER A 404 -3.13 11.29 11.63
N PHE A 405 -4.25 10.58 11.56
CA PHE A 405 -4.34 9.13 11.59
C PHE A 405 -4.99 8.55 10.32
N SER A 406 -4.57 7.34 9.95
CA SER A 406 -5.25 6.43 9.03
C SER A 406 -5.30 5.04 9.65
N TYR A 407 -6.25 4.83 10.55
CA TYR A 407 -6.26 3.68 11.45
C TYR A 407 -7.30 2.65 11.06
N ALA A 408 -6.88 1.38 11.14
CA ALA A 408 -7.74 0.21 11.01
C ALA A 408 -7.99 -0.36 12.41
N ARG A 409 -7.11 -1.26 12.87
CA ARG A 409 -7.18 -1.91 14.19
C ARG A 409 -7.35 -0.91 15.34
N ALA A 410 -6.59 0.19 15.35
CA ALA A 410 -6.66 1.22 16.40
C ALA A 410 -7.98 2.01 16.48
N LEU A 411 -8.86 1.88 15.49
CA LEU A 411 -10.22 2.46 15.52
C LEU A 411 -11.32 1.40 15.66
N GLN A 412 -11.04 0.16 15.28
CA GLN A 412 -12.08 -0.83 15.01
C GLN A 412 -12.06 -2.03 15.97
N ASN A 413 -11.01 -2.24 16.76
CA ASN A 413 -10.86 -3.49 17.51
C ASN A 413 -11.92 -3.61 18.62
N THR A 414 -12.07 -2.57 19.45
CA THR A 414 -13.11 -2.54 20.48
C THR A 414 -14.50 -2.58 19.86
N CYS A 415 -14.73 -1.82 18.80
CA CYS A 415 -15.99 -1.84 18.04
C CYS A 415 -16.38 -3.25 17.58
N LEU A 416 -15.46 -3.96 16.94
CA LEU A 416 -15.67 -5.33 16.44
C LEU A 416 -15.98 -6.32 17.58
N LYS A 417 -15.21 -6.26 18.67
CA LYS A 417 -15.42 -7.11 19.86
C LYS A 417 -16.77 -6.83 20.52
N THR A 418 -17.15 -5.56 20.68
CA THR A 418 -18.44 -5.15 21.24
C THR A 418 -19.60 -5.60 20.37
N TRP A 419 -19.47 -5.55 19.04
CA TRP A 419 -20.51 -6.02 18.13
C TRP A 419 -20.75 -7.53 18.27
N GLY A 420 -19.68 -8.34 18.22
CA GLY A 420 -19.77 -9.79 18.35
C GLY A 420 -20.67 -10.46 17.28
N GLY A 421 -20.95 -9.76 16.17
CA GLY A 421 -21.85 -10.23 15.12
C GLY A 421 -23.34 -10.10 15.42
N GLN A 422 -23.72 -9.53 16.57
CA GLN A 422 -25.11 -9.53 17.03
C GLN A 422 -25.83 -8.20 16.69
N PRO A 423 -27.02 -8.23 16.06
CA PRO A 423 -27.77 -7.02 15.72
C PRO A 423 -28.09 -6.11 16.91
N GLU A 424 -28.38 -6.68 18.08
CA GLU A 424 -28.67 -5.95 19.31
C GLU A 424 -27.48 -5.13 19.83
N ASN A 425 -26.26 -5.49 19.45
CA ASN A 425 -25.03 -4.82 19.89
C ASN A 425 -24.59 -3.70 18.95
N VAL A 426 -25.28 -3.46 17.83
CA VAL A 426 -24.89 -2.46 16.83
C VAL A 426 -24.71 -1.08 17.46
N LYS A 427 -25.65 -0.64 18.31
CA LYS A 427 -25.57 0.66 18.97
C LYS A 427 -24.35 0.78 19.88
N ALA A 428 -24.12 -0.23 20.73
CA ALA A 428 -22.97 -0.25 21.63
C ALA A 428 -21.63 -0.26 20.87
N ALA A 429 -21.55 -1.00 19.77
CA ALA A 429 -20.36 -1.06 18.92
C ALA A 429 -20.11 0.27 18.19
N GLN A 430 -21.15 0.95 17.72
CA GLN A 430 -21.05 2.29 17.13
C GLN A 430 -20.61 3.33 18.17
N ASP A 431 -21.10 3.24 19.40
CA ASP A 431 -20.66 4.12 20.49
C ASP A 431 -19.18 3.89 20.82
N ALA A 432 -18.72 2.65 20.82
CA ALA A 432 -17.29 2.32 20.97
C ALA A 432 -16.42 2.89 19.83
N LEU A 433 -16.89 2.78 18.58
CA LEU A 433 -16.23 3.39 17.42
C LEU A 433 -16.14 4.90 17.55
N LEU A 434 -17.24 5.57 17.91
CA LEU A 434 -17.28 7.03 18.06
C LEU A 434 -16.40 7.50 19.21
N LEU A 435 -16.33 6.75 20.31
CA LEU A 435 -15.42 7.03 21.42
C LEU A 435 -13.96 7.03 20.93
N ARG A 436 -13.54 5.99 20.19
CA ARG A 436 -12.17 5.92 19.63
C ARG A 436 -11.92 6.99 18.57
N ALA A 437 -12.89 7.26 17.70
CA ALA A 437 -12.77 8.30 16.68
C ALA A 437 -12.60 9.69 17.33
N LYS A 438 -13.37 9.99 18.38
CA LYS A 438 -13.23 11.22 19.17
C LYS A 438 -11.90 11.30 19.90
N ALA A 439 -11.41 10.21 20.47
CA ALA A 439 -10.09 10.17 21.12
C ALA A 439 -8.96 10.53 20.13
N ASN A 440 -8.97 9.93 18.94
CA ASN A 440 -8.01 10.22 17.87
C ASN A 440 -8.17 11.64 17.30
N SER A 441 -9.40 12.15 17.21
CA SER A 441 -9.69 13.55 16.87
C SER A 441 -9.05 14.52 17.87
N LEU A 442 -9.19 14.26 19.17
CA LEU A 442 -8.55 15.05 20.22
C LEU A 442 -7.02 14.93 20.17
N ALA A 443 -6.50 13.74 19.87
CA ALA A 443 -5.06 13.52 19.72
C ALA A 443 -4.48 14.29 18.53
N GLN A 444 -5.18 14.35 17.40
CA GLN A 444 -4.83 15.20 16.26
C GLN A 444 -4.72 16.67 16.69
N LEU A 445 -5.59 17.13 17.60
CA LEU A 445 -5.58 18.50 18.11
C LEU A 445 -4.58 18.72 19.27
N GLY A 446 -3.83 17.69 19.68
CA GLY A 446 -2.93 17.76 20.85
C GLY A 446 -3.69 17.97 22.17
N LYS A 447 -4.91 17.44 22.30
CA LYS A 447 -5.80 17.67 23.45
C LYS A 447 -6.31 16.38 24.09
N TYR A 448 -5.75 15.23 23.73
CA TYR A 448 -6.17 13.95 24.26
C TYR A 448 -5.54 13.67 25.64
N THR A 449 -6.34 13.09 26.53
CA THR A 449 -5.95 12.58 27.84
C THR A 449 -6.39 11.12 27.95
N SER A 450 -5.55 10.24 28.50
CA SER A 450 -5.86 8.81 28.66
C SER A 450 -6.73 8.48 29.88
N ASP A 451 -7.32 9.49 30.51
CA ASP A 451 -8.14 9.33 31.71
C ASP A 451 -9.43 8.55 31.39
N GLY A 452 -9.71 7.49 32.16
CA GLY A 452 -10.91 6.66 31.99
C GLY A 452 -10.83 5.61 30.88
N GLU A 453 -9.65 5.39 30.28
CA GLU A 453 -9.48 4.35 29.25
C GLU A 453 -9.59 2.93 29.82
N ALA A 454 -10.41 2.10 29.16
CA ALA A 454 -10.60 0.69 29.48
C ALA A 454 -9.30 -0.11 29.34
N ALA A 455 -9.15 -1.19 30.12
CA ALA A 455 -7.92 -1.99 30.12
C ALA A 455 -7.67 -2.65 28.76
N GLU A 456 -8.72 -3.13 28.12
CA GLU A 456 -8.68 -3.83 26.83
C GLU A 456 -8.19 -2.93 25.69
N ALA A 457 -8.47 -1.63 25.75
CA ALA A 457 -8.03 -0.65 24.76
C ALA A 457 -6.51 -0.39 24.82
N LYS A 458 -5.86 -0.77 25.93
CA LYS A 458 -4.42 -0.64 26.17
C LYS A 458 -3.62 -1.86 25.70
N GLU A 459 -4.27 -2.95 25.34
CA GLU A 459 -3.60 -4.18 24.90
C GLU A 459 -3.05 -4.03 23.47
N GLY A 460 -1.76 -4.37 23.29
CA GLY A 460 -1.10 -4.35 21.99
C GLY A 460 -1.74 -5.32 20.99
N MET A 461 -1.77 -4.93 19.71
CA MET A 461 -2.46 -5.67 18.65
C MET A 461 -1.50 -6.28 17.62
N PHE A 462 -0.21 -6.34 17.95
CA PHE A 462 0.81 -6.89 17.08
C PHE A 462 0.58 -8.38 16.83
N VAL A 463 0.78 -8.78 15.57
CA VAL A 463 0.76 -10.18 15.15
C VAL A 463 2.01 -10.38 14.31
N LYS A 464 2.87 -11.30 14.74
CA LYS A 464 4.12 -11.61 14.04
C LYS A 464 3.84 -12.07 12.62
N ASN A 465 4.57 -11.51 11.65
CA ASN A 465 4.40 -11.78 10.23
C ASN A 465 2.96 -11.56 9.72
N TYR A 466 2.29 -10.49 10.18
CA TYR A 466 0.93 -10.18 9.73
C TYR A 466 0.88 -9.86 8.23
N VAL A 467 -0.01 -10.55 7.51
CA VAL A 467 -0.26 -10.35 6.07
C VAL A 467 -1.71 -9.91 5.84
N TYR A 468 -1.87 -8.77 5.16
CA TYR A 468 -3.14 -8.10 4.79
C TYR A 468 -3.88 -8.74 3.61
#